data_AF-A0A0G4EAQ8-F1
#
_entry.id   AF-A0A0G4EAQ8-F1
#
_cell.length_a   1.000
_cell.length_b   1.000
_cell.length_c   1.000
_cell.angle_alpha   90.00
_cell.angle_beta   90.00
_cell.angle_gamma   90.00
#
_symmetry.space_group_name_H-M   'P 1'
#
loop_
_entity.id
_entity.type
_entity.pdbx_description
1 polymer ?
#
loop_
_entity_poly.entity_id
_entity_poly.type
_entity_poly.pdbx_seq_one_letter_code
_entity_poly.pdbx_strand_id
1 'polypeptide(L)'
;MASSSQPPSFHANGHTAPPAVPPLRSIAISKMAAIAMSTDFNRRAALRSQLATRTRQEELLGHTTETVNSTLLNAIQQHIAKAITRLGLADVLAFDIGGDVEGGLKVVYLLERGSGEEWRAMGRFIRMAFIYRLTPNATRPLRLSAGSLPTATAFHQLPLALAIYKIFSHLLTYTGTSLELPQADGNGHYRIGDESFRVVPLGELPGGHRYTDGYKRTDPVIRLAHLLYPSFSAFLLDRALRRWSDEEGVDHKEVLWANIAHDDPRRRRLLTDDNITEDDRGTCCWLSSSTS
;
A
#
# COMPACT_ATOMS: atom_id res chain seq x y z
N MET A 1 65.39 -13.64 -8.44
CA MET A 1 64.06 -14.07 -7.95
C MET A 1 63.03 -13.18 -8.62
N ALA A 2 62.18 -13.77 -9.45
CA ALA A 2 61.33 -13.06 -10.41
C ALA A 2 60.07 -12.46 -9.75
N SER A 3 59.83 -11.18 -10.04
CA SER A 3 58.65 -10.43 -9.61
C SER A 3 57.50 -10.69 -10.59
N SER A 4 56.41 -11.28 -10.11
CA SER A 4 55.22 -11.56 -10.92
C SER A 4 54.19 -10.44 -10.71
N SER A 5 54.00 -9.61 -11.73
CA SER A 5 53.04 -8.51 -11.75
C SER A 5 51.68 -9.02 -12.19
N GLN A 6 50.68 -8.93 -11.32
CA GLN A 6 49.29 -9.30 -11.61
C GLN A 6 48.56 -8.10 -12.27
N PRO A 7 47.82 -8.28 -13.37
CA PRO A 7 47.13 -7.19 -14.04
C PRO A 7 45.82 -6.82 -13.32
N PRO A 8 45.34 -5.57 -13.46
CA PRO A 8 44.12 -5.10 -12.82
C PRO A 8 42.87 -5.71 -13.48
N SER A 9 41.94 -6.16 -12.64
CA SER A 9 40.62 -6.66 -13.02
C SER A 9 39.74 -5.51 -13.51
N PHE A 10 39.40 -5.52 -14.80
CA PHE A 10 38.37 -4.65 -15.36
C PHE A 10 36.98 -5.12 -14.90
N HIS A 11 36.36 -4.36 -14.01
CA HIS A 11 34.94 -4.48 -13.71
C HIS A 11 34.14 -4.06 -14.95
N ALA A 12 33.48 -5.02 -15.59
CA ALA A 12 32.51 -4.75 -16.63
C ALA A 12 31.33 -3.98 -16.04
N ASN A 13 31.18 -2.72 -16.44
CA ASN A 13 29.99 -1.92 -16.18
C ASN A 13 28.77 -2.67 -16.73
N GLY A 14 27.91 -3.13 -15.83
CA GLY A 14 26.63 -3.71 -16.17
C GLY A 14 25.79 -2.69 -16.92
N HIS A 15 25.64 -2.90 -18.23
CA HIS A 15 24.67 -2.18 -19.04
C HIS A 15 23.28 -2.41 -18.45
N THR A 16 22.75 -1.38 -17.80
CA THR A 16 21.35 -1.33 -17.40
C THR A 16 20.54 -1.35 -18.69
N ALA A 17 19.89 -2.48 -18.97
CA ALA A 17 19.00 -2.61 -20.10
C ALA A 17 17.96 -1.48 -20.06
N PRO A 18 17.67 -0.81 -21.20
CA PRO A 18 16.68 0.26 -21.23
C PRO A 18 15.33 -0.29 -20.75
N PRO A 19 14.54 0.51 -20.01
CA PRO A 19 13.26 0.09 -19.50
C PRO A 19 12.37 -0.36 -20.66
N ALA A 20 11.86 -1.60 -20.57
CA ALA A 20 10.98 -2.17 -21.59
C ALA A 20 9.78 -1.25 -21.80
N VAL A 21 9.58 -0.80 -23.05
CA VAL A 21 8.45 0.04 -23.41
C VAL A 21 7.16 -0.72 -23.13
N PRO A 22 6.23 -0.17 -22.32
CA PRO A 22 5.00 -0.87 -21.99
C PRO A 22 4.15 -1.08 -23.26
N PRO A 23 3.45 -2.22 -23.39
CA PRO A 23 2.56 -2.46 -24.52
C PRO A 23 1.49 -1.37 -24.63
N LEU A 24 1.10 -1.00 -25.86
CA LEU A 24 0.09 0.03 -26.13
C LEU A 24 -1.22 -0.17 -25.36
N ARG A 25 -1.63 -1.43 -25.16
CA ARG A 25 -2.84 -1.77 -24.37
C ARG A 25 -2.70 -1.38 -22.90
N SER A 26 -1.52 -1.57 -22.31
CA SER A 26 -1.24 -1.21 -20.92
C SER A 26 -1.32 0.31 -20.72
N ILE A 27 -0.74 1.08 -21.66
CA ILE A 27 -0.82 2.55 -21.66
C ILE A 27 -2.28 3.02 -21.74
N ALA A 28 -3.08 2.40 -22.62
CA ALA A 28 -4.49 2.73 -22.75
C ALA A 28 -5.27 2.46 -21.46
N ILE A 29 -5.03 1.31 -20.80
CA ILE A 29 -5.67 0.96 -19.53
C ILE A 29 -5.29 1.96 -18.43
N SER A 30 -4.01 2.29 -18.25
CA SER A 30 -3.58 3.28 -17.26
C SER A 30 -4.19 4.66 -17.52
N LYS A 31 -4.33 5.07 -18.79
CA LYS A 31 -5.01 6.33 -19.15
C LYS A 31 -6.49 6.30 -18.80
N MET A 32 -7.20 5.21 -19.12
CA MET A 32 -8.60 5.04 -18.75
C MET A 32 -8.78 5.01 -17.24
N ALA A 33 -7.86 4.37 -16.51
CA ALA A 33 -7.83 4.32 -15.05
C ALA A 33 -7.67 5.72 -14.44
N ALA A 34 -6.75 6.53 -14.97
CA ALA A 34 -6.59 7.93 -14.56
C ALA A 34 -7.84 8.79 -14.83
N ILE A 35 -8.55 8.55 -15.94
CA ILE A 35 -9.81 9.24 -16.22
C ILE A 35 -10.92 8.76 -15.27
N ALA A 36 -11.02 7.45 -15.01
CA ALA A 36 -12.00 6.88 -14.09
C ALA A 36 -11.87 7.43 -12.66
N MET A 37 -10.63 7.75 -12.24
CA MET A 37 -10.31 8.36 -10.95
C MET A 37 -10.07 9.87 -11.01
N SER A 38 -10.55 10.54 -12.06
CA SER A 38 -10.51 12.00 -12.15
C SER A 38 -11.55 12.64 -11.23
N THR A 39 -11.18 13.76 -10.60
CA THR A 39 -12.13 14.60 -9.84
C THR A 39 -13.13 15.33 -10.74
N ASP A 40 -12.83 15.45 -12.03
CA ASP A 40 -13.71 16.06 -13.03
C ASP A 40 -14.83 15.10 -13.42
N PHE A 41 -16.06 15.48 -13.06
CA PHE A 41 -17.26 14.71 -13.39
C PHE A 41 -17.49 14.55 -14.90
N ASN A 42 -17.22 15.59 -15.69
CA ASN A 42 -17.44 15.58 -17.14
C ASN A 42 -16.47 14.60 -17.82
N ARG A 43 -15.22 14.54 -17.35
CA ARG A 43 -14.24 13.55 -17.85
C ARG A 43 -14.68 12.12 -17.57
N ARG A 44 -15.16 11.85 -16.35
CA ARG A 44 -15.69 10.52 -16.00
C ARG A 44 -16.95 10.17 -16.80
N ALA A 45 -17.85 11.12 -17.01
CA ALA A 45 -19.05 10.93 -17.84
C ALA A 45 -18.68 10.65 -19.31
N ALA A 46 -17.69 11.36 -19.86
CA ALA A 46 -17.20 11.12 -21.21
C ALA A 46 -16.59 9.71 -21.36
N LEU A 47 -15.82 9.23 -20.37
CA LEU A 47 -15.30 7.85 -20.37
C LEU A 47 -16.43 6.82 -20.38
N ARG A 48 -17.44 6.99 -19.52
CA ARG A 48 -18.62 6.10 -19.50
C ARG A 48 -19.34 6.09 -20.86
N SER A 49 -19.50 7.26 -21.46
CA SER A 49 -20.09 7.38 -22.79
C SER A 49 -19.25 6.66 -23.85
N GLN A 50 -17.92 6.80 -23.82
CA GLN A 50 -17.03 6.12 -24.76
C GLN A 50 -17.09 4.60 -24.62
N LEU A 51 -17.11 4.09 -23.38
CA LEU A 51 -17.28 2.66 -23.12
C LEU A 51 -18.61 2.15 -23.67
N ALA A 52 -19.71 2.86 -23.41
CA ALA A 52 -21.04 2.49 -23.93
C ALA A 52 -21.11 2.53 -25.47
N THR A 53 -20.55 3.57 -26.10
CA THR A 53 -20.53 3.70 -27.56
C THR A 53 -19.70 2.59 -28.20
N ARG A 54 -18.54 2.27 -27.62
CA ARG A 54 -17.69 1.18 -28.11
C ARG A 54 -18.39 -0.16 -28.05
N THR A 55 -19.03 -0.47 -26.92
CA THR A 55 -19.80 -1.70 -26.78
C THR A 55 -20.88 -1.81 -27.85
N ARG A 56 -21.63 -0.72 -28.12
CA ARG A 56 -22.63 -0.69 -29.21
C ARG A 56 -22.04 -0.84 -30.61
N GLN A 57 -20.87 -0.27 -30.88
CA GLN A 57 -20.22 -0.41 -32.18
C GLN A 57 -19.77 -1.85 -32.44
N GLU A 58 -19.22 -2.51 -31.43
CA GLU A 58 -18.80 -3.90 -31.55
C GLU A 58 -20.02 -4.86 -31.65
N GLU A 59 -21.15 -4.52 -31.03
CA GLU A 59 -22.46 -5.18 -31.27
C GLU A 59 -22.91 -5.10 -32.73
N LEU A 60 -22.79 -3.92 -33.34
CA LEU A 60 -23.13 -3.72 -34.76
C LEU A 60 -22.23 -4.52 -35.72
N LEU A 61 -21.03 -4.91 -35.27
CA LEU A 61 -20.10 -5.76 -36.01
C LEU A 61 -20.34 -7.27 -35.76
N GLY A 62 -21.40 -7.63 -35.02
CA GLY A 62 -21.77 -9.01 -34.75
C GLY A 62 -21.09 -9.63 -33.52
N HIS A 63 -20.34 -8.85 -32.74
CA HIS A 63 -19.83 -9.31 -31.44
C HIS A 63 -20.92 -9.20 -30.38
N THR A 64 -21.06 -10.21 -29.51
CA THR A 64 -21.97 -10.08 -28.38
C THR A 64 -21.42 -9.09 -27.36
N THR A 65 -22.28 -8.32 -26.70
CA THR A 65 -21.94 -7.43 -25.57
C THR A 65 -21.06 -8.13 -24.53
N GLU A 66 -21.34 -9.41 -24.26
CA GLU A 66 -20.59 -10.26 -23.35
C GLU A 66 -19.15 -10.49 -23.81
N THR A 67 -18.93 -10.70 -25.11
CA THR A 67 -17.59 -10.95 -25.68
C THR A 67 -16.71 -9.69 -25.61
N VAL A 68 -17.30 -8.53 -25.88
CA VAL A 68 -16.62 -7.23 -25.82
C VAL A 68 -16.21 -6.89 -24.39
N ASN A 69 -17.18 -6.98 -23.48
CA ASN A 69 -16.97 -6.67 -22.07
C ASN A 69 -15.99 -7.66 -21.43
N SER A 70 -16.08 -8.95 -21.75
CA SER A 70 -15.13 -9.95 -21.25
C SER A 70 -13.71 -9.70 -21.76
N THR A 71 -13.52 -9.28 -23.02
CA THR A 71 -12.17 -8.97 -23.55
C THR A 71 -11.52 -7.80 -22.81
N LEU A 72 -12.25 -6.71 -22.61
CA LEU A 72 -11.74 -5.55 -21.87
C LEU A 72 -11.51 -5.89 -20.40
N LEU A 73 -12.46 -6.58 -19.76
CA LEU A 73 -12.36 -7.00 -18.37
C LEU A 73 -11.16 -7.94 -18.16
N ASN A 74 -10.93 -8.90 -19.07
CA ASN A 74 -9.77 -9.78 -19.03
C ASN A 74 -8.46 -9.00 -19.11
N ALA A 75 -8.38 -7.99 -19.97
CA ALA A 75 -7.19 -7.14 -20.07
C ALA A 75 -6.95 -6.33 -18.77
N ILE A 76 -8.01 -5.82 -18.15
CA ILE A 76 -7.93 -5.13 -16.85
C ILE A 76 -7.50 -6.10 -15.74
N GLN A 77 -8.10 -7.29 -15.67
CA GLN A 77 -7.76 -8.33 -14.68
C GLN A 77 -6.29 -8.77 -14.80
N GLN A 78 -5.79 -8.98 -16.02
CA GLN A 78 -4.38 -9.30 -16.25
C GLN A 78 -3.45 -8.17 -15.78
N HIS A 79 -3.82 -6.92 -16.02
CA HIS A 79 -3.05 -5.76 -15.58
C HIS A 79 -3.02 -5.64 -14.04
N ILE A 80 -4.16 -5.90 -13.38
CA ILE A 80 -4.26 -5.95 -11.91
C ILE A 80 -3.41 -7.07 -11.34
N ALA A 81 -3.53 -8.29 -11.88
CA ALA A 81 -2.74 -9.44 -11.42
C ALA A 81 -1.24 -9.16 -11.51
N LYS A 82 -0.78 -8.57 -12.64
CA LYS A 82 0.61 -8.16 -12.82
C LYS A 82 1.04 -7.11 -11.79
N ALA A 83 0.18 -6.13 -11.49
CA ALA A 83 0.47 -5.11 -10.49
C ALA A 83 0.55 -5.70 -9.07
N ILE A 84 -0.39 -6.58 -8.69
CA ILE A 84 -0.39 -7.29 -7.39
C ILE A 84 0.89 -8.11 -7.21
N THR A 85 1.31 -8.89 -8.22
CA THR A 85 2.55 -9.67 -8.15
C THR A 85 3.77 -8.75 -8.01
N ARG A 86 3.86 -7.68 -8.80
CA ARG A 86 4.97 -6.70 -8.74
C ARG A 86 5.08 -6.04 -7.35
N LEU A 87 3.95 -5.79 -6.70
CA LEU A 87 3.89 -5.17 -5.38
C LEU A 87 4.10 -6.16 -4.23
N GLY A 88 4.24 -7.47 -4.52
CA GLY A 88 4.37 -8.49 -3.49
C GLY A 88 3.10 -8.65 -2.66
N LEU A 89 1.93 -8.53 -3.28
CA LEU A 89 0.62 -8.58 -2.61
C LEU A 89 -0.18 -9.87 -2.91
N ALA A 90 0.33 -10.74 -3.77
CA ALA A 90 -0.41 -11.88 -4.31
C ALA A 90 -0.91 -12.87 -3.25
N ASP A 91 -0.21 -12.98 -2.13
CA ASP A 91 -0.54 -13.83 -1.00
C ASP A 91 -1.48 -13.17 0.02
N VAL A 92 -1.72 -11.87 -0.06
CA VAL A 92 -2.48 -11.13 0.96
C VAL A 92 -3.67 -10.36 0.44
N LEU A 93 -3.70 -10.01 -0.84
CA LEU A 93 -4.74 -9.15 -1.41
C LEU A 93 -5.21 -9.66 -2.76
N ALA A 94 -6.53 -9.66 -2.95
CA ALA A 94 -7.18 -9.92 -4.23
C ALA A 94 -8.33 -8.92 -4.43
N PHE A 95 -8.58 -8.54 -5.68
CA PHE A 95 -9.71 -7.68 -6.02
C PHE A 95 -10.76 -8.47 -6.81
N ASP A 96 -12.00 -8.41 -6.34
CA ASP A 96 -13.17 -8.90 -7.07
C ASP A 96 -13.85 -7.73 -7.78
N ILE A 97 -13.85 -7.80 -9.10
CA ILE A 97 -14.37 -6.75 -9.98
C ILE A 97 -15.81 -7.06 -10.42
N GLY A 98 -16.28 -8.31 -10.29
CA GLY A 98 -17.68 -8.68 -10.58
C GLY A 98 -18.21 -8.30 -11.97
N GLY A 99 -17.33 -8.05 -12.96
CA GLY A 99 -17.72 -7.54 -14.28
C GLY A 99 -17.76 -6.01 -14.42
N ASP A 100 -17.53 -5.26 -13.34
CA ASP A 100 -17.51 -3.80 -13.34
C ASP A 100 -16.21 -3.25 -13.96
N VAL A 101 -16.26 -2.92 -15.26
CA VAL A 101 -15.13 -2.31 -15.97
C VAL A 101 -14.64 -1.02 -15.29
N GLU A 102 -15.54 -0.17 -14.81
CA GLU A 102 -15.14 1.08 -14.15
C GLU A 102 -14.47 0.78 -12.80
N GLY A 103 -15.05 -0.14 -12.02
CA GLY A 103 -14.47 -0.65 -10.78
C GLY A 103 -13.07 -1.22 -11.00
N GLY A 104 -12.87 -2.04 -12.03
CA GLY A 104 -11.56 -2.58 -12.40
C GLY A 104 -10.56 -1.49 -12.78
N LEU A 105 -10.98 -0.46 -13.52
CA LEU A 105 -10.14 0.69 -13.84
C LEU A 105 -9.73 1.48 -12.57
N LYS A 106 -10.62 1.59 -11.57
CA LYS A 106 -10.28 2.20 -10.27
C LYS A 106 -9.25 1.38 -9.51
N VAL A 107 -9.36 0.04 -9.52
CA VAL A 107 -8.34 -0.86 -8.94
C VAL A 107 -7.00 -0.66 -9.62
N VAL A 108 -6.96 -0.60 -10.95
CA VAL A 108 -5.72 -0.33 -11.70
C VAL A 108 -5.11 0.99 -11.26
N TYR A 109 -5.90 2.07 -11.24
CA TYR A 109 -5.42 3.38 -10.83
C TYR A 109 -4.81 3.36 -9.42
N LEU A 110 -5.48 2.68 -8.49
CA LEU A 110 -5.05 2.54 -7.10
C LEU A 110 -3.71 1.79 -6.98
N LEU A 111 -3.55 0.68 -7.69
CA LEU A 111 -2.33 -0.13 -7.68
C LEU A 111 -1.16 0.55 -8.41
N GLU A 112 -1.45 1.45 -9.34
CA GLU A 112 -0.45 2.28 -10.01
C GLU A 112 -0.08 3.53 -9.22
N ARG A 113 -0.85 3.88 -8.18
CA ARG A 113 -0.56 5.04 -7.35
C ARG A 113 0.50 4.72 -6.30
N GLY A 114 1.51 5.58 -6.20
CA GLY A 114 2.61 5.48 -5.23
C GLY A 114 3.91 4.95 -5.86
N SER A 115 4.98 4.94 -5.07
CA SER A 115 6.28 4.34 -5.46
C SER A 115 6.28 2.81 -5.33
N GLY A 116 5.19 2.26 -4.77
CA GLY A 116 5.04 0.86 -4.38
C GLY A 116 5.41 0.60 -2.92
N GLU A 117 6.10 1.53 -2.26
CA GLU A 117 6.47 1.39 -0.85
C GLU A 117 5.27 1.38 0.08
N GLU A 118 4.26 2.23 -0.17
CA GLU A 118 3.03 2.27 0.62
C GLU A 118 2.31 0.92 0.53
N TRP A 119 2.23 0.35 -0.67
CA TRP A 119 1.63 -0.96 -0.89
C TRP A 119 2.42 -2.08 -0.21
N ARG A 120 3.76 -2.09 -0.29
CA ARG A 120 4.58 -3.08 0.43
C ARG A 120 4.36 -3.00 1.94
N ALA A 121 4.30 -1.79 2.50
CA ALA A 121 4.07 -1.60 3.92
C ALA A 121 2.67 -2.07 4.34
N MET A 122 1.64 -1.76 3.55
CA MET A 122 0.28 -2.28 3.75
C MET A 122 0.21 -3.79 3.62
N GLY A 123 0.96 -4.39 2.68
CA GLY A 123 1.10 -5.83 2.56
C GLY A 123 1.67 -6.48 3.83
N ARG A 124 2.74 -5.91 4.41
CA ARG A 124 3.29 -6.36 5.70
C ARG A 124 2.27 -6.25 6.83
N PHE A 125 1.55 -5.14 6.91
CA PHE A 125 0.49 -4.96 7.89
C PHE A 125 -0.62 -6.01 7.73
N ILE A 126 -1.11 -6.27 6.51
CA ILE A 126 -2.14 -7.28 6.26
C ILE A 126 -1.65 -8.69 6.65
N ARG A 127 -0.37 -9.01 6.42
CA ARG A 127 0.21 -10.28 6.90
C ARG A 127 0.13 -10.40 8.41
N MET A 128 0.48 -9.34 9.14
CA MET A 128 0.36 -9.30 10.60
C MET A 128 -1.10 -9.42 11.03
N ALA A 129 -2.02 -8.72 10.36
CA ALA A 129 -3.45 -8.82 10.63
C ALA A 129 -3.97 -10.26 10.51
N PHE A 130 -3.52 -11.04 9.51
CA PHE A 130 -3.84 -12.46 9.42
C PHE A 130 -3.24 -13.29 10.56
N ILE A 131 -1.99 -13.03 10.96
CA ILE A 131 -1.32 -13.76 12.06
C ILE A 131 -2.05 -13.51 13.39
N TYR A 132 -2.46 -12.27 13.63
CA TYR A 132 -3.18 -11.85 14.83
C TYR A 132 -4.70 -12.03 14.75
N ARG A 133 -5.21 -12.61 13.65
CA ARG A 133 -6.63 -12.89 13.42
C ARG A 133 -7.57 -11.68 13.39
N LEU A 134 -7.03 -10.50 13.10
CA LEU A 134 -7.80 -9.26 12.95
C LEU A 134 -8.81 -9.29 11.81
N THR A 135 -8.84 -10.34 11.00
CA THR A 135 -9.76 -10.56 9.88
C THR A 135 -10.70 -11.74 10.17
N PRO A 136 -11.59 -11.67 11.18
CA PRO A 136 -12.33 -12.85 11.68
C PRO A 136 -13.22 -13.52 10.62
N ASN A 137 -13.68 -12.75 9.62
CA ASN A 137 -14.57 -13.23 8.57
C ASN A 137 -13.90 -13.36 7.19
N ALA A 138 -12.58 -13.15 7.10
CA ALA A 138 -11.88 -13.15 5.82
C ALA A 138 -10.96 -14.36 5.67
N THR A 139 -10.88 -14.85 4.43
CA THR A 139 -9.84 -15.79 4.02
C THR A 139 -8.65 -15.04 3.46
N ARG A 140 -7.47 -15.67 3.48
CA ARG A 140 -6.27 -15.17 2.82
C ARG A 140 -6.23 -15.69 1.37
N PRO A 141 -6.04 -14.84 0.34
CA PRO A 141 -5.86 -13.38 0.40
C PRO A 141 -7.17 -12.63 0.69
N LEU A 142 -7.04 -11.45 1.31
CA LEU A 142 -8.15 -10.55 1.60
C LEU A 142 -8.82 -10.12 0.29
N ARG A 143 -10.09 -10.47 0.12
CA ARG A 143 -10.85 -10.15 -1.09
C ARG A 143 -11.57 -8.81 -0.95
N LEU A 144 -11.22 -7.87 -1.83
CA LEU A 144 -11.81 -6.53 -1.87
C LEU A 144 -12.73 -6.41 -3.08
N SER A 145 -13.98 -6.03 -2.85
CA SER A 145 -14.89 -5.68 -3.94
C SER A 145 -14.51 -4.34 -4.55
N ALA A 146 -14.62 -4.20 -5.87
CA ALA A 146 -14.46 -2.90 -6.52
C ALA A 146 -15.47 -1.85 -6.01
N GLY A 147 -16.60 -2.28 -5.44
CA GLY A 147 -17.60 -1.40 -4.82
C GLY A 147 -17.16 -0.79 -3.48
N SER A 148 -16.15 -1.35 -2.80
CA SER A 148 -15.62 -0.77 -1.56
C SER A 148 -14.58 0.32 -1.78
N LEU A 149 -14.20 0.57 -3.04
CA LEU A 149 -13.22 1.59 -3.37
C LEU A 149 -13.77 3.00 -3.11
N PRO A 150 -12.95 3.92 -2.55
CA PRO A 150 -13.36 5.30 -2.34
C PRO A 150 -13.69 5.98 -3.67
N THR A 151 -14.55 6.99 -3.60
CA THR A 151 -14.75 7.90 -4.73
C THR A 151 -13.45 8.63 -5.07
N ALA A 152 -13.29 9.09 -6.31
CA ALA A 152 -12.11 9.86 -6.73
C ALA A 152 -11.83 11.02 -5.76
N THR A 153 -12.87 11.80 -5.42
CA THR A 153 -12.73 12.93 -4.49
C THR A 153 -12.25 12.49 -3.10
N ALA A 154 -12.87 11.45 -2.53
CA ALA A 154 -12.47 10.95 -1.21
C ALA A 154 -11.03 10.37 -1.22
N PHE A 155 -10.64 9.73 -2.33
CA PHE A 155 -9.29 9.21 -2.51
C PHE A 155 -8.24 10.32 -2.54
N HIS A 156 -8.48 11.39 -3.29
CA HIS A 156 -7.53 12.51 -3.44
C HIS A 156 -7.47 13.43 -2.21
N GLN A 157 -8.43 13.33 -1.29
CA GLN A 157 -8.43 14.09 -0.04
C GLN A 157 -7.53 13.48 1.05
N LEU A 158 -7.15 12.22 0.91
CA LEU A 158 -6.33 11.52 1.89
C LEU A 158 -4.89 11.33 1.39
N PRO A 159 -3.90 11.32 2.31
CA PRO A 159 -2.60 10.76 2.01
C PRO A 159 -2.76 9.31 1.52
N LEU A 160 -1.93 8.90 0.57
CA LEU A 160 -2.08 7.61 -0.14
C LEU A 160 -2.15 6.41 0.82
N ALA A 161 -1.29 6.35 1.83
CA ALA A 161 -1.26 5.26 2.79
C ALA A 161 -2.56 5.17 3.61
N LEU A 162 -3.14 6.31 4.01
CA LEU A 162 -4.46 6.35 4.69
C LEU A 162 -5.58 5.92 3.73
N ALA A 163 -5.51 6.35 2.47
CA ALA A 163 -6.49 5.96 1.46
C ALA A 163 -6.46 4.45 1.19
N ILE A 164 -5.27 3.85 1.10
CA ILE A 164 -5.10 2.40 0.93
C ILE A 164 -5.62 1.65 2.15
N TYR A 165 -5.24 2.05 3.36
CA TYR A 165 -5.73 1.42 4.58
C TYR A 165 -7.25 1.44 4.67
N LYS A 166 -7.88 2.59 4.37
CA LYS A 166 -9.33 2.76 4.40
C LYS A 166 -10.09 1.77 3.52
N ILE A 167 -9.47 1.27 2.44
CA ILE A 167 -10.12 0.31 1.53
C ILE A 167 -10.37 -1.03 2.20
N PHE A 168 -9.50 -1.47 3.09
CA PHE A 168 -9.62 -2.78 3.74
C PHE A 168 -9.88 -2.68 5.24
N SER A 169 -9.81 -1.49 5.84
CA SER A 169 -9.95 -1.30 7.29
C SER A 169 -11.29 -1.78 7.85
N HIS A 170 -12.36 -1.77 7.04
CA HIS A 170 -13.69 -2.27 7.42
C HIS A 170 -13.78 -3.79 7.53
N LEU A 171 -12.77 -4.50 7.03
CA LEU A 171 -12.65 -5.96 7.18
C LEU A 171 -11.83 -6.35 8.42
N LEU A 172 -11.36 -5.35 9.17
CA LEU A 172 -10.51 -5.53 10.33
C LEU A 172 -11.28 -5.28 11.62
N THR A 173 -11.14 -6.20 12.57
CA THR A 173 -11.72 -6.13 13.90
C THR A 173 -10.65 -6.51 14.92
N TYR A 174 -10.70 -5.90 16.10
CA TYR A 174 -9.91 -6.29 17.26
C TYR A 174 -10.80 -6.27 18.49
N THR A 175 -10.95 -7.40 19.19
CA THR A 175 -11.79 -7.51 20.41
C THR A 175 -13.23 -7.01 20.19
N GLY A 176 -13.80 -7.34 19.03
CA GLY A 176 -15.13 -6.88 18.61
C GLY A 176 -15.21 -5.40 18.19
N THR A 177 -14.12 -4.64 18.27
CA THR A 177 -14.05 -3.25 17.82
C THR A 177 -13.56 -3.18 16.38
N SER A 178 -14.31 -2.51 15.50
CA SER A 178 -13.89 -2.28 14.12
C SER A 178 -12.65 -1.38 14.06
N LEU A 179 -11.68 -1.76 13.22
CA LEU A 179 -10.46 -0.98 12.96
C LEU A 179 -10.61 -0.09 11.71
N GLU A 180 -11.83 0.30 11.36
CA GLU A 180 -12.08 1.31 10.34
C GLU A 180 -11.33 2.62 10.60
N LEU A 181 -11.13 3.40 9.54
CA LEU A 181 -10.57 4.76 9.59
C LEU A 181 -11.68 5.82 9.44
N PRO A 182 -12.52 6.05 10.48
CA PRO A 182 -13.36 7.22 10.51
C PRO A 182 -12.53 8.48 10.75
N GLN A 183 -13.03 9.59 10.21
CA GLN A 183 -12.59 10.91 10.61
C GLN A 183 -13.25 11.22 11.97
N ALA A 184 -12.44 11.48 12.99
CA ALA A 184 -12.92 11.65 14.37
C ALA A 184 -13.57 13.02 14.57
N ASP A 185 -13.04 14.06 13.93
CA ASP A 185 -13.56 15.41 13.98
C ASP A 185 -13.22 16.25 12.72
N GLY A 186 -13.76 17.47 12.66
CA GLY A 186 -13.45 18.44 11.60
C GLY A 186 -12.04 19.02 11.66
N ASN A 187 -11.24 18.70 12.69
CA ASN A 187 -9.91 19.26 12.94
C ASN A 187 -8.78 18.37 12.37
N GLY A 188 -9.12 17.38 11.55
CA GLY A 188 -8.14 16.49 10.94
C GLY A 188 -7.65 15.38 11.87
N HIS A 189 -8.38 15.11 12.95
CA HIS A 189 -8.16 13.90 13.75
C HIS A 189 -8.82 12.69 13.08
N TYR A 190 -8.12 11.57 13.15
CA TYR A 190 -8.57 10.25 12.73
C TYR A 190 -8.60 9.33 13.93
N ARG A 191 -9.37 8.25 13.81
CA ARG A 191 -9.44 7.21 14.82
C ARG A 191 -9.30 5.85 14.15
N ILE A 192 -8.62 4.91 14.81
CA ILE A 192 -8.65 3.47 14.48
C ILE A 192 -8.81 2.72 15.80
N GLY A 193 -9.89 1.93 15.93
CA GLY A 193 -10.22 1.30 17.22
C GLY A 193 -10.47 2.33 18.32
N ASP A 194 -9.70 2.28 19.40
CA ASP A 194 -9.71 3.26 20.50
C ASP A 194 -8.62 4.34 20.38
N GLU A 195 -7.83 4.33 19.30
CA GLU A 195 -6.66 5.19 19.14
C GLU A 195 -6.97 6.41 18.27
N SER A 196 -6.83 7.60 18.84
CA SER A 196 -7.05 8.88 18.16
C SER A 196 -5.74 9.55 17.78
N PHE A 197 -5.52 9.80 16.49
CA PHE A 197 -4.27 10.38 15.98
C PHE A 197 -4.55 11.52 14.99
N ARG A 198 -3.50 12.27 14.62
CA ARG A 198 -3.58 13.25 13.52
C ARG A 198 -2.38 13.12 12.60
N VAL A 199 -2.60 13.47 11.33
CA VAL A 199 -1.52 13.66 10.36
C VAL A 199 -0.77 14.93 10.71
N VAL A 200 0.55 14.88 10.73
CA VAL A 200 1.42 16.04 10.98
C VAL A 200 1.95 16.54 9.65
N PRO A 201 1.52 17.72 9.17
CA PRO A 201 2.11 18.36 8.00
C PRO A 201 3.60 18.63 8.21
N LEU A 202 4.39 18.61 7.14
CA LEU A 202 5.83 18.90 7.20
C LEU A 202 6.13 20.24 7.89
N GLY A 203 5.32 21.27 7.66
CA GLY A 203 5.49 22.60 8.27
C GLY A 203 5.19 22.67 9.77
N GLU A 204 4.58 21.64 10.35
CA GLU A 204 4.33 21.55 11.80
C GLU A 204 5.41 20.76 12.55
N LEU A 205 6.37 20.18 11.83
CA LEU A 205 7.53 19.56 12.45
C LEU A 205 8.51 20.65 12.93
N PRO A 206 9.07 20.54 14.14
CA PRO A 206 10.13 21.43 14.58
C PRO A 206 11.30 21.46 13.58
N GLY A 207 11.94 22.62 13.43
CA GLY A 207 13.14 22.73 12.59
C GLY A 207 14.22 21.75 13.04
N GLY A 208 14.79 20.99 12.09
CA GLY A 208 15.79 19.96 12.38
C GLY A 208 15.24 18.67 13.00
N HIS A 209 13.91 18.50 13.07
CA HIS A 209 13.33 17.25 13.54
C HIS A 209 13.71 16.10 12.60
N ARG A 210 14.23 14.99 13.13
CA ARG A 210 14.71 13.82 12.35
C ARG A 210 13.78 13.22 11.28
N TYR A 211 12.49 13.55 11.30
CA TYR A 211 11.52 13.07 10.29
C TYR A 211 11.34 14.06 9.13
N THR A 212 11.98 15.23 9.16
CA THR A 212 11.94 16.19 8.04
C THR A 212 12.63 15.63 6.81
N ASP A 213 13.78 15.00 6.98
CA ASP A 213 14.68 14.60 5.88
C ASP A 213 14.15 13.41 5.08
N GLY A 214 13.14 12.71 5.61
CA GLY A 214 12.47 11.57 4.98
C GLY A 214 10.96 11.75 4.85
N TYR A 215 10.44 12.97 4.99
CA TYR A 215 8.99 13.19 5.03
C TYR A 215 8.33 12.81 3.69
N LYS A 216 7.41 11.85 3.74
CA LYS A 216 6.62 11.42 2.57
C LYS A 216 5.20 11.93 2.68
N ARG A 217 4.77 12.78 1.74
CA ARG A 217 3.36 13.24 1.69
C ARG A 217 2.36 12.10 1.48
N THR A 218 2.80 11.01 0.85
CA THR A 218 1.98 9.83 0.59
C THR A 218 1.85 8.91 1.81
N ASP A 219 2.83 8.94 2.71
CA ASP A 219 2.84 8.19 3.97
C ASP A 219 3.34 9.11 5.11
N PRO A 220 2.50 10.05 5.57
CA PRO A 220 2.95 11.19 6.37
C PRO A 220 3.19 10.81 7.83
N VAL A 221 3.95 11.67 8.53
CA VAL A 221 4.15 11.56 9.98
C VAL A 221 2.80 11.58 10.71
N ILE A 222 2.67 10.69 11.71
CA ILE A 222 1.48 10.58 12.56
C ILE A 222 1.82 10.99 13.98
N ARG A 223 0.93 11.76 14.60
CA ARG A 223 0.96 12.08 16.03
C ARG A 223 -0.15 11.36 16.76
N LEU A 224 0.21 10.56 17.76
CA LEU A 224 -0.69 9.94 18.73
C LEU A 224 -0.32 10.47 20.12
N ALA A 225 -1.20 11.30 20.71
CA ALA A 225 -0.89 12.02 21.94
C ALA A 225 0.48 12.73 21.85
N HIS A 226 1.46 12.34 22.67
CA HIS A 226 2.82 12.88 22.68
C HIS A 226 3.81 12.11 21.80
N LEU A 227 3.40 10.99 21.19
CA LEU A 227 4.25 10.14 20.36
C LEU A 227 4.18 10.55 18.89
N LEU A 228 5.33 10.57 18.22
CA LEU A 228 5.45 10.81 16.78
C LEU A 228 5.97 9.56 16.06
N TYR A 229 5.22 9.11 15.07
CA TYR A 229 5.60 8.06 14.15
C TYR A 229 6.10 8.69 12.85
N PRO A 230 7.22 8.22 12.29
CA PRO A 230 7.80 8.78 11.06
C PRO A 230 6.88 8.66 9.85
N SER A 231 5.92 7.74 9.87
CA SER A 231 4.92 7.56 8.81
C SER A 231 3.60 6.99 9.35
N PHE A 232 2.57 6.87 8.52
CA PHE A 232 1.32 6.20 8.90
C PHE A 232 1.47 4.67 8.88
N SER A 233 2.17 4.14 7.88
CA SER A 233 2.47 2.71 7.83
C SER A 233 3.28 2.23 9.04
N ALA A 234 4.20 3.07 9.53
CA ALA A 234 4.94 2.89 10.77
C ALA A 234 4.02 2.74 11.99
N PHE A 235 3.07 3.67 12.12
CA PHE A 235 2.07 3.68 13.17
C PHE A 235 1.23 2.40 13.14
N LEU A 236 0.76 1.96 11.96
CA LEU A 236 -0.02 0.72 11.83
C LEU A 236 0.75 -0.53 12.26
N LEU A 237 2.02 -0.66 11.88
CA LEU A 237 2.83 -1.81 12.28
C LEU A 237 3.10 -1.82 13.79
N ASP A 238 3.39 -0.66 14.39
CA ASP A 238 3.54 -0.55 15.84
C ASP A 238 2.26 -0.96 16.59
N ARG A 239 1.08 -0.51 16.11
CA ARG A 239 -0.21 -0.90 16.69
C ARG A 239 -0.48 -2.40 16.56
N ALA A 240 -0.22 -2.98 15.38
CA ALA A 240 -0.37 -4.41 15.16
C ALA A 240 0.49 -5.22 16.13
N LEU A 241 1.76 -4.86 16.28
CA LEU A 241 2.73 -5.62 17.07
C LEU A 241 2.54 -5.48 18.59
N ARG A 242 2.10 -4.31 19.07
CA ARG A 242 2.07 -4.01 20.52
C ARG A 242 0.68 -4.04 21.15
N ARG A 243 -0.36 -3.75 20.38
CA ARG A 243 -1.71 -3.55 20.92
C ARG A 243 -2.72 -4.52 20.34
N TRP A 244 -2.61 -4.87 19.07
CA TRP A 244 -3.55 -5.77 18.41
C TRP A 244 -3.03 -7.22 18.34
N SER A 245 -1.99 -7.57 19.09
CA SER A 245 -1.43 -8.92 19.17
C SER A 245 -2.24 -9.90 20.02
N ASP A 246 -3.16 -9.37 20.84
CA ASP A 246 -3.78 -10.09 21.97
C ASP A 246 -5.25 -10.46 21.69
N GLU A 247 -5.59 -10.78 20.44
CA GLU A 247 -6.98 -11.13 20.10
C GLU A 247 -7.40 -12.47 20.71
N GLU A 248 -8.65 -12.52 21.20
CA GLU A 248 -9.24 -13.68 21.87
C GLU A 248 -9.12 -14.95 21.01
N GLY A 249 -8.44 -15.96 21.54
CA GLY A 249 -8.17 -17.23 20.84
C GLY A 249 -6.86 -17.28 20.05
N VAL A 250 -6.06 -16.22 20.05
CA VAL A 250 -4.62 -16.25 19.76
C VAL A 250 -3.91 -16.21 21.11
N ASP A 251 -3.44 -17.35 21.63
CA ASP A 251 -2.50 -17.35 22.77
C ASP A 251 -1.45 -16.28 22.51
N HIS A 252 -1.14 -15.38 23.45
CA HIS A 252 -0.24 -14.23 23.23
C HIS A 252 0.93 -14.58 22.28
N LYS A 253 0.79 -14.23 21.00
CA LYS A 253 1.80 -14.49 19.97
C LYS A 253 2.65 -13.23 19.82
N GLU A 254 3.33 -12.85 20.88
CA GLU A 254 4.38 -11.87 20.75
C GLU A 254 5.51 -12.51 19.92
N VAL A 255 5.89 -11.89 18.81
CA VAL A 255 6.81 -12.46 17.79
C VAL A 255 8.28 -12.43 18.28
N LEU A 256 8.50 -12.50 19.59
CA LEU A 256 9.71 -12.19 20.35
C LEU A 256 9.90 -10.69 20.59
N TRP A 257 9.82 -10.31 21.86
CA TRP A 257 10.31 -9.02 22.35
C TRP A 257 11.68 -9.21 23.01
N ALA A 258 12.68 -8.49 22.53
CA ALA A 258 14.00 -8.45 23.14
C ALA A 258 14.39 -6.99 23.39
N ASN A 259 14.65 -6.65 24.65
CA ASN A 259 15.24 -5.37 25.00
C ASN A 259 16.72 -5.39 24.61
N ILE A 260 17.05 -4.73 23.51
CA ILE A 260 18.43 -4.57 23.07
C ILE A 260 18.92 -3.21 23.57
N ALA A 261 19.90 -3.23 24.47
CA ALA A 261 20.50 -2.02 25.03
C ALA A 261 21.01 -1.09 23.91
N HIS A 262 21.00 0.22 24.16
CA HIS A 262 21.42 1.21 23.17
C HIS A 262 22.83 0.93 22.61
N ASP A 263 23.74 0.48 23.48
CA ASP A 263 25.14 0.21 23.14
C ASP A 263 25.40 -1.23 22.68
N ASP A 264 24.36 -2.04 22.51
CA ASP A 264 24.53 -3.42 22.05
C ASP A 264 25.01 -3.43 20.58
N PRO A 265 26.15 -4.09 20.28
CA PRO A 265 26.69 -4.14 18.93
C PRO A 265 25.75 -4.84 17.93
N ARG A 266 24.83 -5.69 18.40
CA ARG A 266 23.78 -6.31 17.57
C ARG A 266 22.82 -5.26 17.04
N ARG A 267 22.51 -4.21 17.83
CA ARG A 267 21.68 -3.08 17.37
C ARG A 267 22.33 -2.37 16.20
N ARG A 268 23.65 -2.13 16.27
CA ARG A 268 24.39 -1.52 15.15
C ARG A 268 24.34 -2.41 13.91
N ARG A 269 24.58 -3.72 14.05
CA ARG A 269 24.47 -4.67 12.93
C ARG A 269 23.06 -4.68 12.32
N LEU A 270 22.02 -4.70 13.14
CA LEU A 270 20.62 -4.63 12.70
C LEU A 270 20.32 -3.37 11.86
N LEU A 271 21.00 -2.26 12.17
CA LEU A 271 20.84 -0.97 11.50
C LEU A 271 21.72 -0.81 10.25
N THR A 272 22.87 -1.48 10.19
CA THR A 272 23.89 -1.28 9.13
C THR A 272 24.05 -2.46 8.18
N ASP A 273 23.45 -3.61 8.45
CA ASP A 273 23.63 -4.81 7.62
C ASP A 273 22.79 -4.71 6.33
N ASP A 274 23.48 -4.50 5.22
CA ASP A 274 22.92 -4.35 3.86
C ASP A 274 22.33 -5.65 3.28
N ASN A 275 22.54 -6.78 3.95
CA ASN A 275 21.93 -8.05 3.58
C ASN A 275 20.54 -8.25 4.18
N ILE A 276 20.13 -7.39 5.11
CA ILE A 276 18.76 -7.37 5.63
C ILE A 276 17.91 -6.72 4.53
N THR A 277 17.21 -7.55 3.76
CA THR A 277 16.29 -7.06 2.72
C THR A 277 15.25 -6.13 3.35
N GLU A 278 14.62 -5.21 2.61
CA GLU A 278 13.64 -4.26 3.18
C GLU A 278 12.50 -4.96 3.95
N ASP A 279 12.21 -6.22 3.64
CA ASP A 279 11.26 -7.04 4.39
C ASP A 279 11.74 -7.42 5.80
N ASP A 280 13.05 -7.43 6.04
CA ASP A 280 13.67 -7.71 7.34
C ASP A 280 14.06 -6.43 8.11
N ARG A 281 14.40 -5.32 7.41
CA ARG A 281 14.78 -4.04 8.05
C ARG A 281 13.59 -3.32 8.68
N GLY A 282 12.41 -3.52 8.10
CA GLY A 282 11.17 -2.88 8.51
C GLY A 282 10.69 -3.25 9.91
N THR A 283 11.27 -4.24 10.58
CA THR A 283 10.84 -4.67 11.94
C THR A 283 11.82 -4.21 13.03
N CYS A 284 13.06 -3.89 12.64
CA CYS A 284 14.21 -3.78 13.53
C CYS A 284 14.47 -2.35 14.06
N CYS A 285 14.02 -1.31 13.34
CA CYS A 285 14.33 0.09 13.70
C CYS A 285 13.33 0.76 14.65
N TRP A 286 12.20 0.12 14.97
CA TRP A 286 11.06 0.78 15.64
C TRP A 286 11.25 1.04 17.14
N LEU A 287 12.15 0.33 17.80
CA LEU A 287 12.19 0.26 19.27
C LEU A 287 13.14 1.24 19.97
N SER A 288 13.82 2.11 19.22
CA SER A 288 14.88 2.94 19.81
C SER A 288 14.44 4.32 20.37
N SER A 289 13.20 4.77 20.18
CA SER A 289 12.99 6.24 20.17
C SER A 289 11.71 6.77 20.79
N SER A 290 11.34 6.28 21.97
CA SER A 290 10.17 6.80 22.71
C SER A 290 10.53 7.67 23.92
N THR A 291 11.79 8.04 24.14
CA THR A 291 12.19 8.93 25.23
C THR A 291 13.32 9.86 24.80
N SER A 292 12.96 11.05 24.32
CA SER A 292 13.78 12.27 24.34
C SER A 292 12.84 13.46 24.22
#